data_AF-A0ABC9YD50-F1
#
_entry.id   AF-A0ABC9YD50-F1
#
_cell.length_a   1.000
_cell.length_b   1.000
_cell.length_c   1.000
_cell.angle_alpha   90.00
_cell.angle_beta   90.00
_cell.angle_gamma   90.00
#
_symmetry.space_group_name_H-M   'P 1'
#
loop_
_entity.id
_entity.type
_entity.pdbx_description
1 polymer ?
#
loop_
_entity_poly.entity_id
_entity_poly.type
_entity_poly.pdbx_seq_one_letter_code
_entity_poly.pdbx_strand_id
1 'polypeptide(L)'
;MLDLVLTNKEGLVGNVKLKGSLGCRDHEMVEFKILRAARRAHSKLPTLDFRRADFGLFRDLLGRIPWDKALEGRGAQDSWLIFKGHLLQVQERCIPTKRKSSKNTKRPAWMNKELLGKVKQKKEAYRGWKQGQVAWEEYRETVRAVRDQVRKAKALIELNLARDIKDNKKSFYRYVSDKMRTRSCI
;
A
#
# COMPACT_ATOMS: atom_id res chain seq x y z
N MET A 1 0.05 28.56 23.32
CA MET A 1 1.00 27.89 22.40
C MET A 1 0.49 28.08 20.98
N LEU A 2 1.34 28.45 20.01
CA LEU A 2 0.92 28.81 18.63
C LEU A 2 0.85 27.59 17.71
N ASP A 3 -0.16 27.53 16.84
CA ASP A 3 -0.34 26.51 15.82
C ASP A 3 -0.02 27.09 14.42
N LEU A 4 0.97 26.50 13.72
CA LEU A 4 1.51 27.02 12.44
C LEU A 4 1.33 26.02 11.29
N VAL A 5 0.98 26.53 10.10
CA VAL A 5 0.95 25.77 8.84
C VAL A 5 2.00 26.34 7.88
N LEU A 6 3.10 25.60 7.70
CA LEU A 6 4.20 26.00 6.81
C LEU A 6 4.09 25.29 5.45
N THR A 7 4.33 26.03 4.35
CA THR A 7 4.38 25.49 2.99
C THR A 7 5.63 26.00 2.27
N ASN A 8 6.25 25.16 1.44
CA ASN A 8 7.39 25.51 0.59
C ASN A 8 6.96 25.96 -0.82
N LYS A 9 5.66 26.04 -1.08
CA LYS A 9 5.07 26.45 -2.36
C LYS A 9 3.93 27.42 -2.11
N GLU A 10 4.02 28.58 -2.73
CA GLU A 10 2.95 29.58 -2.73
C GLU A 10 1.68 29.00 -3.38
N GLY A 11 0.53 29.32 -2.80
CA GLY A 11 -0.77 28.85 -3.29
C GLY A 11 -1.07 27.36 -3.08
N LEU A 12 -0.15 26.55 -2.49
CA LEU A 12 -0.43 25.14 -2.19
C LEU A 12 -1.49 24.97 -1.10
N VAL A 13 -1.52 25.90 -0.15
CA VAL A 13 -2.46 25.91 0.98
C VAL A 13 -3.41 27.08 0.80
N GLY A 14 -4.72 26.84 0.93
CA GLY A 14 -5.74 27.87 0.91
C GLY A 14 -6.88 27.56 1.86
N ASN A 15 -7.79 28.51 2.07
CA ASN A 15 -8.95 28.36 2.98
C ASN A 15 -8.56 27.94 4.41
N VAL A 16 -7.57 28.60 5.01
CA VAL A 16 -7.18 28.38 6.41
C VAL A 16 -8.24 28.97 7.32
N LYS A 17 -8.78 28.18 8.26
CA LYS A 17 -9.81 28.57 9.23
C LYS A 17 -9.58 27.87 10.56
N LEU A 18 -10.02 28.48 11.64
CA LEU A 18 -10.09 27.84 12.95
C LEU A 18 -11.47 27.19 13.12
N LYS A 19 -11.50 25.95 13.63
CA LYS A 19 -12.71 25.11 13.74
C LYS A 19 -13.17 24.89 15.20
N GLY A 20 -12.54 25.57 16.16
CA GLY A 20 -12.80 25.40 17.60
C GLY A 20 -11.96 24.30 18.26
N SER A 21 -12.19 24.09 19.56
CA SER A 21 -11.38 23.17 20.39
C SER A 21 -11.83 21.71 20.28
N LEU A 22 -10.85 20.79 20.28
CA LEU A 22 -11.11 19.36 20.46
C LEU A 22 -11.12 19.02 21.95
N GLY A 23 -12.28 19.19 22.61
CA GLY A 23 -12.44 18.93 24.04
C GLY A 23 -11.86 20.04 24.93
N CYS A 24 -11.47 19.73 26.17
CA CYS A 24 -10.96 20.68 27.17
C CYS A 24 -9.48 21.10 26.95
N ARG A 25 -9.03 21.23 25.70
CA ARG A 25 -7.65 21.66 25.40
C ARG A 25 -7.64 23.12 24.96
N ASP A 26 -6.60 23.85 25.33
CA ASP A 26 -6.37 25.27 24.97
C ASP A 26 -5.97 25.47 23.49
N HIS A 27 -6.15 24.45 22.65
CA HIS A 27 -5.78 24.45 21.23
C HIS A 27 -7.01 24.42 20.33
N GLU A 28 -7.02 25.32 19.36
CA GLU A 28 -8.03 25.37 18.31
C GLU A 28 -7.58 24.57 17.09
N MET A 29 -8.50 23.83 16.49
CA MET A 29 -8.22 23.07 15.28
C MET A 29 -8.05 24.00 14.09
N VAL A 30 -6.90 23.92 13.40
CA VAL A 30 -6.66 24.61 12.14
C VAL A 30 -7.13 23.72 10.98
N GLU A 31 -8.14 24.17 10.24
CA GLU A 31 -8.63 23.57 9.00
C GLU A 31 -8.05 24.32 7.79
N PHE A 32 -7.50 23.61 6.81
CA PHE A 32 -6.97 24.20 5.58
C PHE A 32 -7.17 23.26 4.39
N LYS A 33 -7.14 23.80 3.17
CA LYS A 33 -7.21 23.03 1.91
C LYS A 33 -5.85 22.99 1.24
N ILE A 34 -5.40 21.78 0.90
CA ILE A 34 -4.23 21.58 0.05
C ILE A 34 -4.71 21.50 -1.40
N LEU A 35 -4.33 22.47 -2.23
CA LEU A 35 -4.62 22.49 -3.65
C LEU A 35 -3.67 21.55 -4.37
N ARG A 36 -4.16 20.36 -4.73
CA ARG A 36 -3.36 19.34 -5.43
C ARG A 36 -4.02 18.96 -6.75
N ALA A 37 -3.36 19.24 -7.87
CA ALA A 37 -3.69 18.66 -9.16
C ALA A 37 -3.36 17.16 -9.13
N ALA A 38 -4.31 16.32 -8.73
CA ALA A 38 -4.12 14.89 -8.63
C ALA A 38 -4.34 14.20 -10.00
N ARG A 39 -3.29 14.06 -10.81
CA ARG A 39 -3.28 13.00 -11.82
C ARG A 39 -3.05 11.67 -11.10
N ARG A 40 -4.10 10.87 -10.91
CA ARG A 40 -3.95 9.46 -10.51
C ARG A 40 -3.40 8.69 -11.71
N ALA A 41 -2.09 8.73 -11.90
CA ALA A 41 -1.43 7.74 -12.72
C ALA A 41 -1.56 6.40 -11.96
N HIS A 42 -2.38 5.49 -12.46
CA HIS A 42 -2.23 4.08 -12.11
C HIS A 42 -0.89 3.64 -12.69
N SER A 43 0.18 3.79 -11.92
CA SER A 43 1.51 3.41 -12.37
C SER A 43 1.56 1.87 -12.39
N LYS A 44 1.18 1.30 -13.54
CA LYS A 44 1.39 -0.11 -13.87
C LYS A 44 2.88 -0.33 -14.14
N LEU A 45 3.74 0.06 -13.18
CA LEU A 45 5.18 -0.05 -13.36
C LEU A 45 5.53 -1.54 -13.49
N PRO A 46 6.27 -1.93 -14.54
CA PRO A 46 6.86 -3.25 -14.59
C PRO A 46 7.79 -3.40 -13.39
N THR A 47 7.67 -4.52 -12.68
CA THR A 47 8.56 -4.90 -11.58
C THR A 47 9.35 -6.13 -12.01
N LEU A 48 10.62 -6.22 -11.65
CA LEU A 48 11.44 -7.40 -11.94
C LEU A 48 10.86 -8.65 -11.26
N ASP A 49 10.84 -9.77 -11.97
CA ASP A 49 10.38 -11.06 -11.45
C ASP A 49 11.55 -11.98 -11.09
N PHE A 50 12.18 -11.70 -9.95
CA PHE A 50 13.32 -12.48 -9.45
C PHE A 50 13.05 -13.98 -9.27
N ARG A 51 11.78 -14.41 -9.20
CA ARG A 51 11.43 -15.84 -9.15
C ARG A 51 11.72 -16.58 -10.46
N ARG A 52 11.72 -15.85 -11.57
CA ARG A 52 11.98 -16.37 -12.92
C ARG A 52 13.31 -15.89 -13.47
N ALA A 53 14.16 -15.32 -12.62
CA ALA A 53 15.48 -14.86 -13.01
C ALA A 53 16.38 -16.05 -13.32
N ASP A 54 17.15 -15.95 -14.40
CA ASP A 54 18.25 -16.86 -14.68
C ASP A 54 19.53 -16.34 -14.02
N PHE A 55 19.78 -16.80 -12.78
CA PHE A 55 20.96 -16.42 -12.02
C PHE A 55 22.25 -17.06 -12.54
N GLY A 56 22.17 -18.14 -13.31
CA GLY A 56 23.32 -18.76 -13.97
C GLY A 56 23.83 -17.83 -15.06
N LEU A 57 22.94 -17.49 -16.01
CA LEU A 57 23.24 -16.55 -17.09
C LEU A 57 23.67 -15.18 -16.55
N PHE A 58 23.03 -14.68 -15.49
CA PHE A 58 23.39 -13.41 -14.87
C PHE A 58 24.84 -13.40 -14.36
N ARG A 59 25.27 -14.48 -13.70
CA ARG A 59 26.64 -14.63 -13.19
C ARG A 59 27.64 -14.76 -14.33
N ASP A 60 27.32 -15.56 -15.33
CA ASP A 60 28.19 -15.78 -16.49
C ASP A 60 28.43 -14.48 -17.27
N LEU A 61 27.37 -13.71 -17.50
CA LEU A 61 27.48 -12.43 -18.22
C LEU A 61 28.28 -11.39 -17.44
N LEU A 62 28.13 -11.30 -16.12
CA LEU A 62 28.96 -10.42 -15.29
C LEU A 62 30.41 -10.89 -15.20
N GLY A 63 30.64 -12.21 -15.14
CA GLY A 63 31.98 -12.78 -15.08
C GLY A 63 32.79 -12.63 -16.37
N ARG A 64 32.11 -12.47 -17.52
CA ARG A 64 32.75 -12.23 -18.83
C ARG A 64 33.23 -10.79 -19.04
N ILE A 65 32.84 -9.85 -18.18
CA ILE A 65 33.24 -8.46 -18.31
C ILE A 65 34.69 -8.32 -17.82
N PRO A 66 35.61 -7.75 -18.63
CA PRO A 66 36.98 -7.53 -18.22
C PRO A 66 37.06 -6.32 -17.27
N TRP A 67 36.67 -6.53 -16.01
CA TRP A 67 36.57 -5.48 -14.99
C TRP A 67 37.86 -4.70 -14.80
N ASP A 68 39.00 -5.39 -14.87
CA ASP A 68 40.33 -4.78 -14.72
C ASP A 68 40.51 -3.65 -15.74
N LYS A 69 40.15 -3.88 -17.00
CA LYS A 69 40.23 -2.87 -18.08
C LYS A 69 39.10 -1.84 -18.00
N ALA A 70 37.90 -2.28 -17.61
CA ALA A 70 36.74 -1.40 -17.55
C ALA A 70 36.90 -0.31 -16.47
N LEU A 71 37.61 -0.64 -15.39
CA LEU A 71 37.77 0.21 -14.20
C LEU A 71 39.17 0.83 -14.09
N GLU A 72 40.10 0.48 -14.97
CA GLU A 72 41.49 0.97 -14.95
C GLU A 72 41.57 2.50 -15.00
N GLY A 73 42.35 3.10 -14.10
CA GLY A 73 42.60 4.54 -14.07
C GLY A 73 41.37 5.41 -13.73
N ARG A 74 40.26 4.81 -13.30
CA ARG A 74 39.01 5.55 -13.00
C ARG A 74 38.84 5.80 -11.51
N GLY A 75 38.27 6.96 -11.19
CA GLY A 75 37.86 7.28 -9.83
C GLY A 75 36.67 6.44 -9.36
N ALA A 76 36.45 6.38 -8.05
CA ALA A 76 35.40 5.55 -7.45
C ALA A 76 34.00 5.82 -8.03
N GLN A 77 33.68 7.09 -8.32
CA GLN A 77 32.39 7.49 -8.87
C GLN A 77 32.20 6.98 -10.30
N ASP A 78 33.20 7.14 -11.16
CA ASP A 78 33.13 6.68 -12.55
C ASP A 78 33.09 5.16 -12.64
N SER A 79 33.91 4.49 -11.82
CA SER A 79 33.89 3.04 -11.67
C SER A 79 32.52 2.52 -11.23
N TRP A 80 31.86 3.20 -10.28
CA TRP A 80 30.50 2.85 -9.85
C TRP A 80 29.47 3.00 -10.97
N LEU A 81 29.53 4.07 -11.77
CA LEU A 81 28.60 4.29 -12.88
C LEU A 81 28.73 3.20 -13.95
N ILE A 82 29.95 2.80 -14.27
CA ILE A 82 30.24 1.73 -15.24
C ILE A 82 29.73 0.40 -14.73
N PHE A 83 30.07 0.05 -13.49
CA PHE A 83 29.58 -1.16 -12.85
C PHE A 83 28.05 -1.22 -12.84
N LYS A 84 27.40 -0.14 -12.40
CA LYS A 84 25.95 -0.03 -12.36
C LYS A 84 25.33 -0.16 -13.75
N GLY A 85 25.94 0.43 -14.77
CA GLY A 85 25.49 0.33 -16.17
C GLY A 85 25.46 -1.11 -16.65
N HIS A 86 26.58 -1.83 -16.48
CA HIS A 86 26.67 -3.25 -16.85
C HIS A 86 25.72 -4.13 -16.02
N LEU A 87 25.62 -3.88 -14.71
CA LEU A 87 24.71 -4.61 -13.83
C LEU A 87 23.26 -4.48 -14.29
N LEU A 88 22.81 -3.26 -14.62
CA LEU A 88 21.45 -3.00 -15.11
C LEU A 88 21.21 -3.64 -16.48
N GLN A 89 22.20 -3.58 -17.37
CA GLN A 89 22.11 -4.21 -18.69
C GLN A 89 21.97 -5.74 -18.60
N VAL A 90 22.75 -6.39 -17.73
CA VAL A 90 22.65 -7.83 -17.51
C VAL A 90 21.35 -8.18 -16.81
N GLN A 91 20.89 -7.35 -15.87
CA GLN A 91 19.61 -7.50 -15.18
C GLN A 91 18.43 -7.50 -16.14
N GLU A 92 18.41 -6.61 -17.12
CA GLU A 92 17.34 -6.56 -18.14
C GLU A 92 17.28 -7.82 -19.00
N ARG A 93 18.42 -8.46 -19.26
CA ARG A 93 18.50 -9.69 -20.07
C ARG A 93 18.11 -10.94 -19.29
N CYS A 94 18.46 -11.01 -18.00
CA CYS A 94 18.33 -12.24 -17.21
C CYS A 94 17.08 -12.26 -16.32
N ILE A 95 16.50 -11.10 -16.03
CA ILE A 95 15.36 -10.99 -15.11
C ILE A 95 14.15 -10.45 -15.87
N PRO A 96 13.17 -11.33 -16.20
CA PRO A 96 11.97 -10.87 -16.88
C PRO A 96 11.17 -9.91 -16.00
N THR A 97 10.48 -8.96 -16.63
CA THR A 97 9.57 -8.07 -15.91
C THR A 97 8.19 -8.70 -15.80
N LYS A 98 7.56 -8.54 -14.64
CA LYS A 98 6.13 -8.79 -14.45
C LYS A 98 5.41 -7.47 -14.27
N ARG A 99 4.21 -7.39 -14.82
CA ARG A 99 3.28 -6.34 -14.43
C ARG A 99 2.82 -6.65 -13.01
N LYS A 100 2.83 -5.66 -12.11
CA LYS A 100 2.03 -5.75 -10.88
C LYS A 100 0.58 -5.93 -11.31
N SER A 101 0.13 -7.17 -11.38
CA SER A 101 -1.30 -7.43 -11.46
C SER A 101 -1.88 -6.93 -10.14
N SER A 102 -2.92 -6.12 -10.19
CA SER A 102 -3.72 -5.79 -9.02
C SER A 102 -4.43 -7.02 -8.43
N LYS A 103 -4.10 -8.24 -8.87
CA LYS A 103 -4.68 -9.50 -8.42
C LYS A 103 -4.15 -9.85 -7.03
N ASN A 104 -4.69 -9.14 -6.06
CA ASN A 104 -5.31 -9.73 -4.89
C ASN A 104 -6.78 -9.29 -4.84
N THR A 105 -7.48 -9.41 -5.97
CA THR A 105 -8.93 -9.22 -6.07
C THR A 105 -9.71 -10.40 -5.49
N LYS A 106 -9.03 -11.43 -4.95
CA LYS A 106 -9.72 -12.49 -4.23
C LYS A 106 -10.31 -11.89 -2.96
N ARG A 107 -11.61 -11.63 -3.04
CA ARG A 107 -12.44 -11.17 -1.96
C ARG A 107 -12.16 -12.05 -0.73
N PRO A 108 -11.80 -11.46 0.42
CA PRO A 108 -11.62 -12.23 1.64
C PRO A 108 -12.89 -13.03 1.94
N ALA A 109 -12.74 -14.26 2.46
CA ALA A 109 -13.88 -15.15 2.69
C ALA A 109 -14.98 -14.51 3.57
N TRP A 110 -14.61 -13.63 4.51
CA TRP A 110 -15.52 -12.92 5.40
C TRP A 110 -16.32 -11.80 4.72
N MET A 111 -15.97 -11.42 3.50
CA MET A 111 -16.57 -10.28 2.83
C MET A 111 -17.74 -10.77 1.97
N ASN A 112 -18.96 -10.69 2.49
CA ASN A 112 -20.20 -10.96 1.76
C ASN A 112 -20.78 -9.68 1.13
N LYS A 113 -21.73 -9.80 0.17
CA LYS A 113 -22.28 -8.66 -0.63
C LYS A 113 -22.83 -7.54 0.27
N GLU A 114 -23.46 -7.91 1.37
CA GLU A 114 -24.02 -7.00 2.36
C GLU A 114 -22.95 -6.18 3.09
N LEU A 115 -21.92 -6.83 3.66
CA LEU A 115 -20.79 -6.16 4.32
C LEU A 115 -20.05 -5.22 3.37
N LEU A 116 -19.96 -5.58 2.08
CA LEU A 116 -19.37 -4.70 1.08
C LEU A 116 -20.21 -3.43 0.87
N GLY A 117 -21.55 -3.56 0.85
CA GLY A 117 -22.46 -2.41 0.83
C GLY A 117 -22.23 -1.49 2.02
N LYS A 118 -22.12 -2.04 3.22
CA LYS A 118 -21.87 -1.28 4.45
C LYS A 118 -20.48 -0.62 4.49
N VAL A 119 -19.46 -1.30 3.94
CA VAL A 119 -18.13 -0.68 3.74
C VAL A 119 -18.17 0.46 2.73
N LYS A 120 -19.03 0.40 1.70
CA LYS A 120 -19.26 1.53 0.78
C LYS A 120 -19.97 2.68 1.47
N GLN A 121 -21.02 2.41 2.24
CA GLN A 121 -21.71 3.42 3.06
C GLN A 121 -20.74 4.15 4.00
N LYS A 122 -19.84 3.42 4.67
CA LYS A 122 -18.76 4.04 5.46
C LYS A 122 -17.87 4.99 4.63
N LYS A 123 -17.55 4.64 3.39
CA LYS A 123 -16.76 5.51 2.50
C LYS A 123 -17.53 6.76 2.06
N GLU A 124 -18.83 6.61 1.83
CA GLU A 124 -19.73 7.72 1.49
C GLU A 124 -19.92 8.65 2.69
N ALA A 125 -20.15 8.11 3.88
CA ALA A 125 -20.19 8.87 5.12
C ALA A 125 -18.88 9.64 5.37
N TYR A 126 -17.72 9.03 5.10
CA TYR A 126 -16.43 9.74 5.15
C TYR A 126 -16.36 10.90 4.15
N ARG A 127 -16.86 10.71 2.93
CA ARG A 127 -16.90 11.77 1.91
C ARG A 127 -17.82 12.90 2.34
N GLY A 128 -19.02 12.58 2.82
CA GLY A 128 -20.00 13.55 3.30
C GLY A 128 -19.48 14.33 4.51
N TRP A 129 -18.89 13.65 5.50
CA TRP A 129 -18.24 14.30 6.64
C TRP A 129 -17.11 15.24 6.20
N LYS A 130 -16.25 14.79 5.29
CA LYS A 130 -15.16 15.62 4.75
C LYS A 130 -15.68 16.85 3.98
N GLN A 131 -16.88 16.78 3.43
CA GLN A 131 -17.55 17.88 2.73
C GLN A 131 -18.45 18.73 3.63
N GLY A 132 -18.51 18.43 4.94
CA GLY A 132 -19.35 19.14 5.91
C GLY A 132 -20.85 18.79 5.82
N GLN A 133 -21.22 17.75 5.08
CA GLN A 133 -22.61 17.33 4.87
C GLN A 133 -23.11 16.34 5.94
N VAL A 134 -22.20 15.74 6.71
CA VAL A 134 -22.50 14.71 7.71
C VAL A 134 -21.84 15.12 9.02
N ALA A 135 -22.59 15.07 10.12
CA ALA A 135 -22.05 15.36 11.44
C ALA A 135 -20.96 14.34 11.82
N TRP A 136 -19.99 14.75 12.64
CA TRP A 136 -18.90 13.87 13.06
C TRP A 136 -19.43 12.64 13.81
N GLU A 137 -20.47 12.83 14.61
CA GLU A 137 -21.13 11.83 15.45
C GLU A 137 -21.74 10.71 14.59
N GLU A 138 -22.51 11.08 13.56
CA GLU A 138 -23.14 10.16 12.61
C GLU A 138 -22.11 9.34 11.83
N TYR A 139 -21.03 10.00 11.38
CA TYR A 139 -19.91 9.31 10.74
C TYR A 139 -19.24 8.32 11.70
N ARG A 140 -18.99 8.74 12.95
CA ARG A 140 -18.33 7.92 13.98
C ARG A 140 -19.14 6.67 14.30
N GLU A 141 -20.46 6.79 14.43
CA GLU A 141 -21.36 5.66 14.66
C GLU A 141 -21.37 4.69 13.49
N THR A 142 -21.49 5.21 12.26
CA THR A 142 -21.40 4.40 11.03
C THR A 142 -20.10 3.62 10.96
N VAL A 143 -18.97 4.26 11.29
CA VAL A 143 -17.65 3.60 11.31
C VAL A 143 -17.59 2.48 12.34
N ARG A 144 -18.13 2.71 13.55
CA ARG A 144 -18.16 1.71 14.64
C ARG A 144 -19.00 0.50 14.24
N ALA A 145 -20.24 0.73 13.79
CA ALA A 145 -21.15 -0.33 13.38
C ALA A 145 -20.55 -1.21 12.27
N VAL A 146 -19.95 -0.60 11.24
CA VAL A 146 -19.30 -1.34 10.15
C VAL A 146 -18.09 -2.13 10.65
N ARG A 147 -17.29 -1.56 11.57
CA ARG A 147 -16.14 -2.27 12.16
C ARG A 147 -16.58 -3.49 12.95
N ASP A 148 -17.63 -3.38 13.75
CA ASP A 148 -18.13 -4.48 14.57
C ASP A 148 -18.72 -5.60 13.72
N GLN A 149 -19.44 -5.28 12.66
CA GLN A 149 -19.94 -6.30 11.73
C GLN A 149 -18.82 -7.01 10.97
N VAL A 150 -17.78 -6.28 10.55
CA VAL A 150 -16.57 -6.91 9.96
C VAL A 150 -15.86 -7.82 10.97
N ARG A 151 -15.81 -7.43 12.26
CA ARG A 151 -15.26 -8.27 13.32
C ARG A 151 -16.09 -9.55 13.50
N LYS A 152 -17.42 -9.44 13.61
CA LYS A 152 -18.35 -10.58 13.74
C LYS A 152 -18.24 -11.54 12.56
N ALA A 153 -18.19 -11.03 11.33
CA ALA A 153 -18.07 -11.85 10.13
C ALA A 153 -16.74 -12.63 10.04
N LYS A 154 -15.65 -12.03 10.51
CA LYS A 154 -14.35 -12.72 10.61
C LYS A 154 -14.41 -13.84 11.65
N ALA A 155 -14.92 -13.52 12.84
CA ALA A 155 -15.03 -14.48 13.94
C ALA A 155 -15.91 -15.68 13.55
N LEU A 156 -17.02 -15.45 12.84
CA LEU A 156 -17.90 -16.53 12.36
C LEU A 156 -17.18 -17.49 11.42
N ILE A 157 -16.36 -16.98 10.50
CA ILE A 157 -15.59 -17.84 9.60
C ILE A 157 -14.51 -18.61 10.33
N GLU A 158 -13.81 -17.97 11.26
CA GLU A 158 -12.81 -18.64 12.09
C GLU A 158 -13.46 -19.75 12.94
N LEU A 159 -14.66 -19.52 13.48
CA LEU A 159 -15.44 -20.51 14.21
C LEU A 159 -15.87 -21.68 13.32
N ASN A 160 -16.40 -21.41 12.12
CA ASN A 160 -16.78 -22.47 11.18
C ASN A 160 -15.56 -23.29 10.76
N LEU A 161 -14.42 -22.64 10.48
CA LEU A 161 -13.18 -23.33 10.18
C LEU A 161 -12.69 -24.21 11.33
N ALA A 162 -12.86 -23.77 12.58
CA ALA A 162 -12.48 -24.52 13.77
C ALA A 162 -13.40 -25.73 14.01
N ARG A 163 -14.71 -25.58 13.80
CA ARG A 163 -15.68 -26.67 13.93
C ARG A 163 -15.46 -27.75 12.87
N ASP A 164 -15.18 -27.34 11.64
CA ASP A 164 -15.07 -28.25 10.50
C ASP A 164 -13.63 -28.80 10.33
N ILE A 165 -12.73 -28.62 11.31
CA ILE A 165 -11.34 -29.12 11.22
C ILE A 165 -11.31 -30.62 10.97
N LYS A 166 -12.17 -31.38 11.66
CA LYS A 166 -12.15 -32.86 11.58
C LYS A 166 -12.45 -33.35 10.17
N ASP A 167 -13.43 -32.73 9.51
CA ASP A 167 -13.91 -33.12 8.19
C ASP A 167 -13.17 -32.41 7.05
N ASN A 168 -12.64 -31.21 7.28
CA ASN A 168 -12.00 -30.37 6.26
C ASN A 168 -10.70 -29.71 6.74
N LYS A 169 -9.75 -30.52 7.20
CA LYS A 169 -8.40 -30.10 7.64
C LYS A 169 -7.71 -29.19 6.62
N LYS A 170 -7.86 -29.47 5.31
CA LYS A 170 -7.24 -28.68 4.22
C LYS A 170 -7.69 -27.21 4.25
N SER A 171 -8.95 -26.93 4.57
CA SER A 171 -9.46 -25.55 4.60
C SER A 171 -8.84 -24.72 5.72
N PHE A 172 -8.66 -25.33 6.89
CA PHE A 172 -8.04 -24.71 8.06
C PHE A 172 -6.56 -24.39 7.83
N TYR A 173 -5.75 -25.37 7.39
CA TYR A 173 -4.33 -25.12 7.13
C TYR A 173 -4.12 -24.11 6.00
N ARG A 174 -4.99 -24.10 4.99
CA ARG A 174 -4.98 -23.04 3.96
C ARG A 174 -5.23 -21.66 4.57
N TYR A 175 -6.21 -21.51 5.47
CA TYR A 175 -6.48 -20.25 6.16
C TYR A 175 -5.28 -19.76 6.97
N VAL A 176 -4.64 -20.66 7.75
CA VAL A 176 -3.43 -20.34 8.53
C VAL A 176 -2.29 -19.91 7.62
N SER A 177 -2.03 -20.66 6.54
CA SER A 177 -0.96 -20.34 5.59
C SER A 177 -1.17 -18.99 4.89
N ASP A 178 -2.41 -18.64 4.51
CA ASP A 178 -2.76 -17.35 3.92
C ASP A 178 -2.55 -16.18 4.91
N LYS A 179 -2.71 -16.42 6.22
CA LYS A 179 -2.44 -15.42 7.28
C LYS A 179 -0.96 -15.24 7.55
N MET A 180 -0.19 -16.32 7.46
CA MET A 180 1.26 -16.33 7.69
C MET A 180 2.08 -15.84 6.49
N ARG A 181 1.49 -15.76 5.29
CA ARG A 181 2.14 -15.10 4.14
C ARG A 181 2.40 -13.63 4.49
N THR A 182 3.66 -13.31 4.75
CA THR A 182 4.16 -11.93 4.64
C THR A 182 3.79 -11.42 3.26
N ARG A 183 2.93 -10.40 3.22
CA ARG A 183 2.72 -9.65 1.99
C ARG A 183 4.08 -9.08 1.64
N SER A 184 4.67 -9.54 0.54
CA SER A 184 5.88 -8.93 -0.02
C SER A 184 5.52 -7.50 -0.40
N CYS A 185 5.68 -6.58 0.55
CA CYS A 185 5.69 -5.15 0.32
C CYS A 185 7.06 -4.83 -0.29
N ILE A 186 7.16 -5.01 -1.60
CA ILE A 186 8.19 -4.44 -2.47
C ILE A 186 7.47 -3.95 -3.72
#